data_AF-A0A1V5K9R3-F1
#
_entry.id   AF-A0A1V5K9R3-F1
#
_cell.length_a   1.000
_cell.length_b   1.000
_cell.length_c   1.000
_cell.angle_alpha   90.00
_cell.angle_beta   90.00
_cell.angle_gamma   90.00
#
_symmetry.space_group_name_H-M   'P 1'
#
loop_
_entity.id
_entity.type
_entity.pdbx_description
1 polymer ?
#
loop_
_entity_poly.entity_id
_entity_poly.type
_entity_poly.pdbx_seq_one_letter_code
_entity_poly.pdbx_strand_id
1 'polypeptide(L)'
;MEKEFLRAGRRINAVLDAGCGTGKFLVPLARKGCQMTGIDKSPRMIDETSKKLAQNSVSASLISMSIEEINTKQLFDAVICVDSVLCYLLEKEKIQNCCAKMARALKKGGIFIMETWNLFANNRLLNRENTYVNEDGERRAEIFEKNTYDEKTGILTIILDVNARDKGVSYALKHSESLRIFKFEEMKEMLENAGLKDIKMYSGYDFSQASLSKGDSMIYSGIKK
;
A
#
# COMPACT_ATOMS: atom_id res chain seq x y z
N MET A 1 -10.99 0.93 -7.71
CA MET A 1 -10.34 2.26 -7.69
C MET A 1 -11.11 3.26 -8.53
N GLU A 2 -11.45 2.97 -9.79
CA GLU A 2 -12.23 3.90 -10.65
C GLU A 2 -13.60 4.28 -10.09
N LYS A 3 -14.34 3.31 -9.54
CA LYS A 3 -15.61 3.58 -8.84
C LYS A 3 -15.45 4.64 -7.75
N GLU A 4 -14.32 4.61 -7.05
CA GLU A 4 -14.04 5.55 -5.98
C GLU A 4 -13.63 6.92 -6.52
N PHE A 5 -12.91 6.97 -7.63
CA PHE A 5 -12.58 8.22 -8.33
C PHE A 5 -13.82 9.05 -8.70
N LEU A 6 -14.97 8.41 -8.96
CA LEU A 6 -16.23 9.13 -9.22
C LEU A 6 -16.69 9.98 -8.04
N ARG A 7 -16.31 9.64 -6.80
CA ARG A 7 -16.68 10.43 -5.61
C ARG A 7 -16.03 11.80 -5.56
N ALA A 8 -14.94 12.01 -6.29
CA ALA A 8 -14.33 13.32 -6.42
C ALA A 8 -15.24 14.32 -7.17
N GLY A 9 -16.30 13.84 -7.85
CA GLY A 9 -17.24 14.68 -8.61
C GLY A 9 -16.57 15.40 -9.78
N ARG A 10 -15.38 14.94 -10.21
CA ARG A 10 -14.56 15.54 -11.24
C ARG A 10 -13.78 14.47 -11.98
N ARG A 11 -13.28 14.83 -13.17
CA ARG A 11 -12.35 13.98 -13.91
C ARG A 11 -11.03 13.85 -13.13
N ILE A 12 -10.60 12.62 -12.91
CA ILE A 12 -9.27 12.31 -12.40
C ILE A 12 -8.31 12.26 -13.59
N ASN A 13 -7.29 13.11 -13.58
CA ASN A 13 -6.26 13.15 -14.61
C ASN A 13 -4.87 12.99 -14.00
N ALA A 14 -4.47 13.89 -13.10
CA ALA A 14 -3.17 13.81 -12.41
C ALA A 14 -3.30 12.94 -11.16
N VAL A 15 -2.50 11.87 -11.06
CA VAL A 15 -2.54 10.93 -9.94
C VAL A 15 -1.14 10.70 -9.38
N LEU A 16 -0.99 10.81 -8.07
CA LEU A 16 0.19 10.40 -7.34
C LEU A 16 0.00 8.99 -6.76
N ASP A 17 0.89 8.07 -7.07
CA ASP A 17 1.00 6.74 -6.44
C ASP A 17 2.19 6.75 -5.46
N ALA A 18 1.88 6.90 -4.16
CA ALA A 18 2.86 7.01 -3.09
C ALA A 18 3.17 5.61 -2.52
N GLY A 19 4.37 5.12 -2.81
CA GLY A 19 4.78 3.72 -2.64
C GLY A 19 4.38 2.87 -3.82
N CYS A 20 4.70 3.31 -5.04
CA CYS A 20 4.19 2.68 -6.26
C CYS A 20 4.74 1.26 -6.52
N GLY A 21 5.79 0.84 -5.80
CA GLY A 21 6.39 -0.49 -5.93
C GLY A 21 6.76 -0.80 -7.37
N THR A 22 6.33 -1.97 -7.86
CA THR A 22 6.52 -2.40 -9.26
C THR A 22 5.40 -1.92 -10.21
N GLY A 23 4.62 -0.91 -9.81
CA GLY A 23 3.64 -0.25 -10.67
C GLY A 23 2.32 -1.01 -10.85
N LYS A 24 1.93 -1.84 -9.89
CA LYS A 24 0.70 -2.67 -9.90
C LYS A 24 -0.55 -1.84 -10.22
N PHE A 25 -0.66 -0.64 -9.65
CA PHE A 25 -1.75 0.31 -9.90
C PHE A 25 -1.36 1.41 -10.88
N LEU A 26 -0.11 1.89 -10.80
CA LEU A 26 0.42 2.94 -11.66
C LEU A 26 0.31 2.62 -13.15
N VAL A 27 0.77 1.44 -13.60
CA VAL A 27 0.82 1.12 -15.04
C VAL A 27 -0.59 1.00 -15.64
N PRO A 28 -1.55 0.27 -15.04
CA PRO A 28 -2.92 0.25 -15.54
C PRO A 28 -3.59 1.63 -15.58
N LEU A 29 -3.37 2.50 -14.59
CA LEU A 29 -3.93 3.85 -14.60
C LEU A 29 -3.30 4.73 -15.69
N ALA A 30 -1.99 4.61 -15.93
CA ALA A 30 -1.32 5.28 -17.03
C ALA A 30 -1.90 4.85 -18.39
N ARG A 31 -2.15 3.55 -18.59
CA ARG A 31 -2.81 3.00 -19.80
C ARG A 31 -4.22 3.54 -20.03
N LYS A 32 -4.89 3.96 -18.97
CA LYS A 32 -6.22 4.59 -19.03
C LYS A 32 -6.15 6.10 -19.25
N GLY A 33 -4.96 6.64 -19.49
CA GLY A 33 -4.75 8.04 -19.82
C GLY A 33 -4.56 8.96 -18.60
N CYS A 34 -4.36 8.42 -17.39
CA CYS A 34 -4.00 9.24 -16.24
C CYS A 34 -2.53 9.69 -16.35
N GLN A 35 -2.26 10.94 -15.98
CA GLN A 35 -0.92 11.48 -15.81
C GLN A 35 -0.38 11.03 -14.46
N MET A 36 0.40 9.96 -14.47
CA MET A 36 0.90 9.32 -13.26
C MET A 36 2.22 9.95 -12.78
N THR A 37 2.32 10.12 -11.46
CA THR A 37 3.59 10.27 -10.74
C THR A 37 3.70 9.15 -9.73
N GLY A 38 4.78 8.37 -9.77
CA GLY A 38 5.06 7.29 -8.82
C GLY A 38 6.24 7.65 -7.92
N ILE A 39 6.09 7.41 -6.63
CA ILE A 39 7.17 7.56 -5.64
C ILE A 39 7.41 6.21 -4.99
N ASP A 40 8.65 5.76 -4.91
CA ASP A 40 9.03 4.58 -4.11
C ASP A 40 10.44 4.76 -3.57
N LYS A 41 10.72 4.25 -2.36
CA LYS A 41 12.04 4.36 -1.73
C LYS A 41 13.07 3.41 -2.34
N SER A 42 12.63 2.38 -3.06
CA SER A 42 13.49 1.35 -3.63
C SER A 42 13.82 1.66 -5.09
N PRO A 43 15.09 1.99 -5.42
CA PRO A 43 15.51 2.21 -6.80
C PRO A 43 15.20 0.99 -7.70
N ARG A 44 15.35 -0.23 -7.16
CA ARG A 44 15.01 -1.46 -7.87
C ARG A 44 13.52 -1.52 -8.25
N MET A 45 12.62 -1.09 -7.37
CA MET A 45 11.19 -1.07 -7.67
C MET A 45 10.86 -0.03 -8.75
N ILE A 46 11.53 1.13 -8.71
CA ILE A 46 11.44 2.17 -9.74
C ILE A 46 11.91 1.63 -11.09
N ASP A 47 13.04 0.93 -11.14
CA ASP A 47 13.55 0.30 -12.38
C ASP A 47 12.56 -0.71 -12.96
N GLU A 48 11.98 -1.57 -12.13
CA GLU A 48 10.98 -2.54 -12.56
C GLU A 48 9.69 -1.87 -13.07
N THR A 49 9.23 -0.81 -12.41
CA THR A 49 8.09 -0.01 -12.89
C THR A 49 8.41 0.65 -14.23
N SER A 50 9.60 1.21 -14.39
CA SER A 50 10.06 1.83 -15.64
C SER A 50 10.06 0.84 -16.80
N LYS A 51 10.57 -0.38 -16.60
CA LYS A 51 10.53 -1.45 -17.61
C LYS A 51 9.08 -1.79 -18.00
N LYS A 52 8.17 -1.92 -17.04
CA LYS A 52 6.76 -2.24 -17.31
C LYS A 52 6.04 -1.11 -18.05
N LEU A 53 6.36 0.15 -17.73
CA LEU A 53 5.86 1.33 -18.45
C LEU A 53 6.28 1.26 -19.93
N ALA A 54 7.57 1.02 -20.19
CA ALA A 54 8.10 0.88 -21.55
C ALA A 54 7.45 -0.28 -22.32
N GLN A 55 7.31 -1.45 -21.69
CA GLN A 55 6.64 -2.62 -22.28
C GLN A 55 5.17 -2.35 -22.65
N ASN A 56 4.49 -1.48 -21.90
CA ASN A 56 3.10 -1.11 -22.15
C ASN A 56 2.96 0.16 -23.00
N SER A 57 4.06 0.74 -23.51
CA SER A 57 4.06 1.97 -24.30
C SER A 57 3.34 3.14 -23.62
N VAL A 58 3.53 3.28 -22.30
CA VAL A 58 2.99 4.38 -21.49
C VAL A 58 4.08 5.05 -20.69
N SER A 59 3.87 6.31 -20.31
CA SER A 59 4.84 7.11 -19.55
C SER A 59 4.28 7.54 -18.21
N ALA A 60 5.16 7.65 -17.22
CA ALA A 60 4.87 8.26 -15.92
C ALA A 60 6.13 8.97 -15.39
N SER A 61 5.94 9.94 -14.50
CA SER A 61 7.06 10.49 -13.71
C SER A 61 7.38 9.52 -12.57
N LEU A 62 8.62 9.09 -12.43
CA LEU A 62 9.05 8.19 -11.37
C LEU A 62 10.12 8.85 -10.51
N ILE A 63 9.96 8.79 -9.19
CA ILE A 63 10.85 9.43 -8.23
C ILE A 63 11.26 8.39 -7.18
N SER A 64 12.57 8.12 -7.11
CA SER A 64 13.15 7.27 -6.06
C SER A 64 13.32 8.08 -4.77
N MET A 65 12.37 7.98 -3.85
CA MET A 65 12.33 8.78 -2.61
C MET A 65 11.41 8.13 -1.57
N SER A 66 11.67 8.35 -0.27
CA SER A 66 10.73 7.95 0.79
C SER A 66 9.44 8.77 0.72
N ILE A 67 8.29 8.15 1.01
CA ILE A 67 7.02 8.87 1.14
C ILE A 67 7.06 9.90 2.29
N GLU A 68 7.95 9.70 3.26
CA GLU A 68 8.20 10.65 4.36
C GLU A 68 8.78 11.97 3.86
N GLU A 69 9.42 11.98 2.69
CA GLU A 69 10.09 13.15 2.12
C GLU A 69 9.22 13.91 1.12
N ILE A 70 7.97 13.48 0.89
CA ILE A 70 7.05 14.12 -0.05
C ILE A 70 6.92 15.62 0.26
N ASN A 71 7.42 16.43 -0.68
CA ASN A 71 7.35 17.88 -0.63
C ASN A 71 7.22 18.43 -2.06
N THR A 72 6.03 18.31 -2.64
CA THR A 72 5.76 18.76 -4.01
C THR A 72 4.82 19.96 -4.03
N LYS A 73 5.06 20.88 -4.96
CA LYS A 73 4.15 21.98 -5.29
C LYS A 73 3.09 21.57 -6.33
N GLN A 74 3.28 20.43 -6.99
CA GLN A 74 2.31 19.88 -7.93
C GLN A 74 1.09 19.39 -7.16
N LEU A 75 -0.10 19.71 -7.67
CA LEU A 75 -1.36 19.25 -7.11
C LEU A 75 -2.00 18.16 -7.98
N PHE A 76 -2.51 17.13 -7.33
CA PHE A 76 -3.10 15.94 -7.96
C PHE A 76 -4.62 15.93 -7.81
N ASP A 77 -5.31 15.35 -8.79
CA ASP A 77 -6.75 15.06 -8.68
C ASP A 77 -6.98 13.85 -7.76
N ALA A 78 -6.02 12.91 -7.71
CA ALA A 78 -6.02 11.79 -6.77
C ALA A 78 -4.62 11.50 -6.20
N VAL A 79 -4.57 11.03 -4.96
CA VAL A 79 -3.38 10.44 -4.35
C VAL A 79 -3.76 9.05 -3.85
N ILE A 80 -3.00 8.04 -4.26
CA ILE A 80 -3.17 6.65 -3.82
C ILE A 80 -1.94 6.21 -3.02
N CYS A 81 -2.17 5.49 -1.92
CA CYS A 81 -1.12 4.90 -1.08
C CYS A 81 -1.61 3.53 -0.60
N VAL A 82 -1.49 2.53 -1.48
CA VAL A 82 -2.14 1.22 -1.37
C VAL A 82 -1.10 0.10 -1.34
N ASP A 83 -1.50 -1.15 -1.04
CA ASP A 83 -0.57 -2.27 -0.80
C ASP A 83 0.22 -2.08 0.49
N SER A 84 -0.44 -1.51 1.50
CA SER A 84 0.02 -1.36 2.88
C SER A 84 1.32 -0.57 3.07
N VAL A 85 1.61 0.33 2.13
CA VAL A 85 2.81 1.18 2.14
C VAL A 85 2.96 1.95 3.46
N LEU A 86 1.89 2.59 3.94
CA LEU A 86 1.94 3.35 5.21
C LEU A 86 2.18 2.47 6.44
N CYS A 87 1.84 1.17 6.38
CA CYS A 87 2.05 0.24 7.48
C CYS A 87 3.54 0.00 7.75
N TYR A 88 4.44 0.23 6.78
CA TYR A 88 5.88 0.13 7.00
C TYR A 88 6.45 1.27 7.87
N LEU A 89 5.68 2.33 8.11
CA LEU A 89 6.04 3.35 9.10
C LEU A 89 5.51 2.93 10.47
N LEU A 90 6.42 2.71 11.43
CA LEU A 90 6.04 2.18 12.74
C LEU A 90 5.61 3.25 13.74
N GLU A 91 5.96 4.51 13.50
CA GLU A 91 5.68 5.64 14.39
C GLU A 91 4.45 6.42 13.91
N LYS A 92 3.46 6.58 14.80
CA LYS A 92 2.19 7.24 14.46
C LYS A 92 2.38 8.68 13.97
N GLU A 93 3.34 9.41 14.55
CA GLU A 93 3.64 10.79 14.16
C GLU A 93 4.14 10.87 12.71
N LYS A 94 5.03 9.95 12.29
CA LYS A 94 5.51 9.86 10.90
C LYS A 94 4.37 9.57 9.93
N ILE A 95 3.48 8.65 10.28
CA ILE A 95 2.28 8.33 9.48
C ILE A 95 1.38 9.55 9.37
N GLN A 96 1.06 10.22 10.49
CA GLN A 96 0.23 11.42 10.49
C GLN A 96 0.83 12.52 9.60
N ASN A 97 2.14 12.73 9.65
CA ASN A 97 2.85 13.68 8.81
C ASN A 97 2.79 13.28 7.33
N CYS A 98 2.96 12.00 7.00
CA CYS A 98 2.83 11.48 5.64
C CYS A 98 1.41 11.69 5.10
N CYS A 99 0.38 11.34 5.87
CA CYS A 99 -1.02 11.60 5.52
C CYS A 99 -1.25 13.09 5.25
N ALA A 100 -0.71 13.98 6.10
CA ALA A 100 -0.82 15.43 5.92
C ALA A 100 -0.08 15.93 4.66
N LYS A 101 1.12 15.41 4.38
CA LYS A 101 1.89 15.73 3.16
C LYS A 101 1.13 15.31 1.89
N MET A 102 0.62 14.08 1.87
CA MET A 102 -0.18 13.56 0.75
C MET A 102 -1.50 14.33 0.59
N ALA A 103 -2.19 14.67 1.68
CA ALA A 103 -3.41 15.48 1.63
C ALA A 103 -3.15 16.92 1.17
N ARG A 104 -1.96 17.49 1.41
CA ARG A 104 -1.54 18.80 0.87
C ARG A 104 -1.22 18.75 -0.62
N ALA A 105 -0.78 17.60 -1.13
CA ALA A 105 -0.55 17.39 -2.56
C ALA A 105 -1.86 17.24 -3.36
N LEU A 106 -3.02 17.14 -2.71
CA LEU A 106 -4.32 17.11 -3.39
C LEU A 106 -4.81 18.50 -3.77
N LYS A 107 -5.40 18.62 -4.96
CA LYS A 107 -6.29 19.73 -5.28
C LYS A 107 -7.49 19.73 -4.34
N LYS A 108 -8.11 20.89 -4.12
CA LYS A 108 -9.42 20.97 -3.46
C LYS A 108 -10.44 20.09 -4.22
N GLY A 109 -11.18 19.27 -3.48
CA GLY A 109 -12.08 18.24 -4.01
C GLY A 109 -11.38 17.00 -4.60
N GLY A 110 -10.05 16.93 -4.53
CA GLY A 110 -9.29 15.75 -4.93
C GLY A 110 -9.47 14.59 -3.95
N ILE A 111 -9.23 13.37 -4.41
CA ILE A 111 -9.50 12.15 -3.65
C ILE A 111 -8.21 11.48 -3.15
N PHE A 112 -8.21 11.15 -1.86
CA PHE A 112 -7.21 10.30 -1.24
C PHE A 112 -7.74 8.86 -1.16
N ILE A 113 -6.90 7.87 -1.47
CA ILE A 113 -7.22 6.45 -1.27
C ILE A 113 -6.00 5.78 -0.63
N MET A 114 -6.20 5.05 0.46
CA MET A 114 -5.15 4.21 1.04
C MET A 114 -5.65 2.84 1.45
N GLU A 115 -4.72 1.92 1.63
CA GLU A 115 -5.02 0.56 2.07
C GLU A 115 -4.11 0.13 3.23
N THR A 116 -4.66 -0.65 4.15
CA THR A 116 -3.97 -1.29 5.27
C THR A 116 -4.51 -2.70 5.46
N TRP A 117 -3.79 -3.57 6.16
CA TRP A 117 -4.32 -4.90 6.48
C TRP A 117 -5.55 -4.83 7.40
N ASN A 118 -6.52 -5.70 7.16
CA ASN A 118 -7.61 -5.98 8.09
C ASN A 118 -7.20 -7.09 9.05
N LEU A 119 -6.64 -6.71 10.19
CA LEU A 119 -6.16 -7.68 11.16
C LEU A 119 -7.27 -8.53 11.77
N PHE A 120 -8.47 -7.97 11.92
CA PHE A 120 -9.59 -8.68 12.53
C PHE A 120 -10.12 -9.80 11.63
N ALA A 121 -10.14 -9.59 10.31
CA ALA A 121 -10.41 -10.65 9.33
C ALA A 121 -9.26 -11.67 9.24
N ASN A 122 -8.04 -11.24 9.56
CA ASN A 122 -6.82 -12.05 9.55
C ASN A 122 -6.35 -12.52 10.93
N ASN A 123 -7.24 -12.58 11.94
CA ASN A 123 -6.83 -12.93 13.31
C ASN A 123 -6.10 -14.29 13.39
N ARG A 124 -6.40 -15.20 12.45
CA ARG A 124 -5.76 -16.50 12.28
C ARG A 124 -4.26 -16.42 11.97
N LEU A 125 -3.75 -15.26 11.55
CA LEU A 125 -2.33 -15.03 11.25
C LEU A 125 -1.57 -14.49 12.46
N LEU A 126 -2.25 -14.09 13.54
CA LEU A 126 -1.62 -13.46 14.70
C LEU A 126 -1.02 -14.47 15.67
N ASN A 127 0.19 -14.19 16.14
CA ASN A 127 0.88 -14.96 17.19
C ASN A 127 0.95 -16.44 16.83
N ARG A 128 1.36 -16.73 15.58
CA ARG A 128 1.45 -18.09 15.04
C ARG A 128 2.80 -18.36 14.41
N GLU A 129 3.12 -19.64 14.38
CA GLU A 129 4.24 -20.21 13.65
C GLU A 129 3.68 -21.27 12.72
N ASN A 130 4.03 -21.21 11.45
CA ASN A 130 3.62 -22.18 10.44
C ASN A 130 4.83 -22.56 9.59
N THR A 131 4.88 -23.83 9.17
CA THR A 131 5.76 -24.27 8.10
C THR A 131 4.91 -24.76 6.94
N TYR A 132 5.22 -24.29 5.74
CA TYR A 132 4.58 -24.77 4.52
C TYR A 132 5.61 -24.99 3.42
N VAL A 133 5.24 -25.83 2.46
CA VAL A 133 6.07 -26.21 1.32
C VAL A 133 5.35 -25.81 0.05
N ASN A 134 6.00 -24.99 -0.77
CA ASN A 134 5.56 -24.67 -2.12
C ASN A 134 6.43 -25.45 -3.10
N GLU A 135 5.81 -26.22 -3.99
CA GLU A 135 6.50 -27.04 -4.97
C GLU A 135 5.90 -26.85 -6.37
N ASP A 136 6.76 -26.62 -7.36
CA ASP A 136 6.40 -26.47 -8.78
C ASP A 136 7.52 -27.08 -9.64
N GLY A 137 7.33 -28.33 -10.05
CA GLY A 137 8.32 -29.10 -10.79
C GLY A 137 9.60 -29.34 -9.97
N GLU A 138 10.75 -28.92 -10.49
CA GLU A 138 12.04 -29.03 -9.77
C GLU A 138 12.26 -27.92 -8.73
N ARG A 139 11.32 -26.98 -8.60
CA ARG A 139 11.36 -25.91 -7.61
C ARG A 139 10.64 -26.36 -6.36
N ARG A 140 11.33 -26.32 -5.23
CA ARG A 140 10.75 -26.56 -3.91
C ARG A 140 11.20 -25.48 -2.95
N ALA A 141 10.28 -24.85 -2.23
CA ALA A 141 10.59 -23.92 -1.16
C ALA A 141 9.89 -24.36 0.12
N GLU A 142 10.67 -24.62 1.15
CA GLU A 142 10.19 -24.82 2.51
C GLU A 142 10.30 -23.49 3.26
N ILE A 143 9.17 -23.03 3.78
CA ILE A 143 9.02 -21.69 4.33
C ILE A 143 8.52 -21.85 5.75
N PHE A 144 9.35 -21.44 6.70
CA PHE A 144 8.92 -21.21 8.08
C PHE A 144 8.52 -19.75 8.24
N GLU A 145 7.30 -19.52 8.71
CA GLU A 145 6.74 -18.19 8.96
C GLU A 145 6.36 -18.05 10.43
N LYS A 146 6.85 -17.00 11.07
CA LYS A 146 6.50 -16.62 12.43
C LYS A 146 5.96 -15.21 12.47
N ASN A 147 4.74 -15.08 13.00
CA ASN A 147 4.02 -13.82 13.13
C ASN A 147 3.82 -13.51 14.60
N THR A 148 4.23 -12.32 15.05
CA THR A 148 4.04 -11.85 16.44
C THR A 148 3.40 -10.47 16.41
N TYR A 149 2.30 -10.29 17.14
CA TYR A 149 1.59 -9.03 17.23
C TYR A 149 1.58 -8.51 18.66
N ASP A 150 2.11 -7.31 18.85
CA ASP A 150 2.08 -6.59 20.11
C ASP A 150 0.87 -5.65 20.14
N GLU A 151 -0.12 -5.99 20.97
CA GLU A 151 -1.35 -5.21 21.11
C GLU A 151 -1.12 -3.81 21.69
N LYS A 152 -0.06 -3.62 22.50
CA LYS A 152 0.24 -2.32 23.13
C LYS A 152 0.77 -1.35 22.09
N THR A 153 1.69 -1.82 21.25
CA THR A 153 2.30 -0.99 20.21
C THR A 153 1.52 -1.00 18.91
N GLY A 154 0.69 -2.01 18.64
CA GLY A 154 -0.04 -2.22 17.39
C GLY A 154 0.87 -2.69 16.24
N ILE A 155 2.00 -3.33 16.55
CA ILE A 155 3.00 -3.74 15.56
C ILE A 155 2.92 -5.25 15.36
N LEU A 156 2.76 -5.66 14.10
CA LEU A 156 2.91 -7.02 13.63
C LEU A 156 4.35 -7.20 13.13
N THR A 157 5.05 -8.21 13.60
CA THR A 157 6.36 -8.62 13.08
C THR A 157 6.22 -9.98 12.42
N ILE A 158 6.68 -10.08 11.18
CA ILE A 158 6.70 -11.27 10.34
C ILE A 158 8.16 -11.67 10.16
N ILE A 159 8.47 -12.94 10.39
CA ILE A 159 9.79 -13.54 10.15
C ILE A 159 9.58 -14.71 9.20
N LEU A 160 10.33 -14.71 8.10
CA LEU A 160 10.34 -15.77 7.10
C LEU A 160 11.73 -16.37 7.00
N ASP A 161 11.83 -17.67 7.30
CA ASP A 161 13.02 -18.48 7.04
C ASP A 161 12.70 -19.41 5.86
N VAL A 162 13.32 -19.16 4.71
CA VAL A 162 13.06 -19.88 3.45
C VAL A 162 14.27 -20.71 3.08
N ASN A 163 14.06 -22.01 2.91
CA ASN A 163 15.01 -22.92 2.28
C ASN A 163 14.43 -23.38 0.94
N ALA A 164 15.01 -22.94 -0.16
CA ALA A 164 14.54 -23.24 -1.50
C ALA A 164 15.54 -24.08 -2.28
N ARG A 165 15.05 -24.84 -3.25
CA ARG A 165 15.82 -25.61 -4.22
C ARG A 165 15.24 -25.36 -5.61
N ASP A 166 16.10 -25.11 -6.60
CA ASP A 166 15.72 -25.01 -8.01
C ASP A 166 16.82 -25.69 -8.84
N LYS A 167 16.46 -26.66 -9.68
CA LYS A 167 17.39 -27.40 -10.56
C LYS A 167 18.63 -27.94 -9.82
N GLY A 168 18.40 -28.49 -8.63
CA GLY A 168 19.46 -29.05 -7.78
C GLY A 168 20.28 -28.03 -6.97
N VAL A 169 20.14 -26.73 -7.24
CA VAL A 169 20.80 -25.64 -6.49
C VAL A 169 19.95 -25.26 -5.28
N SER A 170 20.57 -25.17 -4.11
CA SER A 170 19.90 -24.78 -2.85
C SER A 170 20.14 -23.30 -2.54
N TYR A 171 19.12 -22.65 -1.96
CA TYR A 171 19.10 -21.25 -1.56
C TYR A 171 18.54 -21.16 -0.14
N ALA A 172 19.07 -20.25 0.67
CA ALA A 172 18.51 -19.91 1.97
C ALA A 172 18.33 -18.40 2.05
N LEU A 173 17.16 -17.96 2.52
CA LEU A 173 16.83 -16.56 2.74
C LEU A 173 16.19 -16.43 4.12
N LYS A 174 16.62 -15.42 4.86
CA LYS A 174 15.91 -14.94 6.04
C LYS A 174 15.40 -13.54 5.76
N HIS A 175 14.12 -13.31 6.01
CA HIS A 175 13.49 -12.00 5.88
C HIS A 175 12.73 -11.69 7.15
N SER A 176 12.75 -10.43 7.56
CA SER A 176 11.89 -9.96 8.64
C SER A 176 11.38 -8.57 8.30
N GLU A 177 10.11 -8.36 8.59
CA GLU A 177 9.45 -7.09 8.41
C GLU A 177 8.50 -6.80 9.57
N SER A 178 8.30 -5.52 9.82
CA SER A 178 7.36 -5.03 10.82
C SER A 178 6.38 -4.09 10.15
N LEU A 179 5.12 -4.27 10.50
CA LEU A 179 4.00 -3.50 9.97
C LEU A 179 3.20 -2.96 11.15
N ARG A 180 2.92 -1.66 11.14
CA ARG A 180 1.90 -1.08 12.01
C ARG A 180 0.52 -1.45 11.48
N ILE A 181 -0.26 -2.10 12.34
CA ILE A 181 -1.67 -2.34 12.11
C ILE A 181 -2.47 -1.22 12.77
N PHE A 182 -3.46 -0.72 12.04
CA PHE A 182 -4.32 0.35 12.51
C PHE A 182 -5.67 -0.18 12.94
N LYS A 183 -6.21 0.43 14.00
CA LYS A 183 -7.66 0.36 14.25
C LYS A 183 -8.38 1.25 13.25
N PHE A 184 -9.63 0.93 12.95
CA PHE A 184 -10.44 1.65 11.95
C PHE A 184 -10.55 3.14 12.27
N GLU A 185 -11.01 3.45 13.49
CA GLU A 185 -11.20 4.84 13.90
C GLU A 185 -9.88 5.60 14.00
N GLU A 186 -8.77 4.94 14.38
CA GLU A 186 -7.45 5.56 14.43
C GLU A 186 -7.03 6.07 13.04
N MET A 187 -7.12 5.23 12.00
CA MET A 187 -6.75 5.67 10.66
C MET A 187 -7.70 6.76 10.13
N LYS A 188 -9.00 6.63 10.41
CA LYS A 188 -9.98 7.65 10.03
C LYS A 188 -9.67 9.01 10.68
N GLU A 189 -9.40 9.04 11.99
CA GLU A 189 -9.01 10.25 12.71
C GLU A 189 -7.73 10.86 12.12
N MET A 190 -6.73 10.04 11.78
CA MET A 190 -5.49 10.53 11.16
C MET A 190 -5.73 11.21 9.80
N LEU A 191 -6.65 10.67 8.99
CA LEU A 191 -7.04 11.25 7.71
C LEU A 191 -7.85 12.54 7.88
N GLU A 192 -8.74 12.59 8.86
CA GLU A 192 -9.48 13.81 9.21
C GLU A 192 -8.54 14.93 9.67
N ASN A 193 -7.57 14.60 10.54
CA ASN A 193 -6.52 15.52 11.00
C ASN A 193 -5.60 15.98 9.87
N ALA A 194 -5.43 15.17 8.82
CA ALA A 194 -4.72 15.57 7.59
C ALA A 194 -5.53 16.55 6.72
N GLY A 195 -6.76 16.88 7.10
CA GLY A 195 -7.65 17.81 6.41
C GLY A 195 -8.45 17.18 5.27
N LEU A 196 -8.65 15.86 5.32
CA LEU A 196 -9.61 15.15 4.47
C LEU A 196 -10.99 15.12 5.13
N LYS A 197 -12.03 14.96 4.31
CA LYS A 197 -13.43 14.87 4.72
C LYS A 197 -14.13 13.73 4.01
N ASP A 198 -15.36 13.45 4.44
CA ASP A 198 -16.21 12.40 3.85
C ASP A 198 -15.48 11.06 3.80
N ILE A 199 -14.80 10.70 4.89
CA ILE A 199 -14.03 9.45 4.94
C ILE A 199 -14.99 8.26 4.80
N LYS A 200 -14.71 7.41 3.81
CA LYS A 200 -15.36 6.11 3.62
C LYS A 200 -14.35 5.01 3.89
N MET A 201 -14.86 3.89 4.38
CA MET A 201 -14.10 2.72 4.75
C MET A 201 -14.71 1.51 4.05
N TYR A 202 -13.86 0.63 3.53
CA TYR A 202 -14.27 -0.54 2.77
C TYR A 202 -13.45 -1.77 3.11
N SER A 203 -14.04 -2.95 2.95
CA SER A 203 -13.40 -4.25 3.15
C SER A 203 -12.93 -4.82 1.81
N GLY A 204 -11.69 -4.52 1.43
CA GLY A 204 -11.08 -5.00 0.20
C GLY A 204 -11.32 -4.14 -1.04
N TYR A 205 -10.67 -4.53 -2.15
CA TYR A 205 -10.63 -3.77 -3.41
C TYR A 205 -11.94 -3.81 -4.22
N ASP A 206 -12.95 -4.55 -3.77
CA ASP A 206 -14.31 -4.52 -4.33
C ASP A 206 -15.12 -3.30 -3.82
N PHE A 207 -14.56 -2.54 -2.86
CA PHE A 207 -15.20 -1.40 -2.22
C PHE A 207 -16.54 -1.79 -1.56
N SER A 208 -16.62 -3.02 -1.03
CA SER A 208 -17.74 -3.46 -0.20
C SER A 208 -17.77 -2.73 1.14
N GLN A 209 -18.95 -2.66 1.75
CA GLN A 209 -19.13 -1.96 3.03
C GLN A 209 -18.16 -2.52 4.09
N ALA A 210 -17.46 -1.60 4.77
CA ALA A 210 -16.51 -1.94 5.82
C ALA A 210 -17.09 -2.91 6.86
N SER A 211 -16.34 -3.97 7.13
CA SER A 211 -16.65 -4.98 8.12
C SER A 211 -15.35 -5.49 8.75
N LEU A 212 -15.35 -5.61 10.07
CA LEU A 212 -14.21 -6.14 10.83
C LEU A 212 -13.92 -7.61 10.50
N SER A 213 -14.91 -8.37 10.03
CA SER A 213 -14.79 -9.82 9.78
C SER A 213 -14.68 -10.20 8.31
N LYS A 214 -14.62 -9.23 7.39
CA LYS A 214 -14.56 -9.47 5.95
C LYS A 214 -13.43 -8.69 5.28
N GLY A 215 -12.84 -9.33 4.27
CA GLY A 215 -11.79 -8.74 3.43
C GLY A 215 -10.46 -8.66 4.17
N ASP A 216 -9.40 -9.16 3.53
CA ASP A 216 -8.06 -9.18 4.14
C ASP A 216 -7.41 -7.79 4.22
N SER A 217 -7.96 -6.83 3.46
CA SER A 217 -7.54 -5.44 3.37
C SER A 217 -8.65 -4.49 3.80
N MET A 218 -8.25 -3.37 4.38
CA MET A 218 -9.06 -2.21 4.67
C MET A 218 -8.68 -1.05 3.77
N ILE A 219 -9.66 -0.50 3.07
CA ILE A 219 -9.45 0.65 2.19
C ILE A 219 -10.14 1.87 2.79
N TYR A 220 -9.42 2.98 2.83
CA TYR A 220 -9.94 4.28 3.27
C TYR A 220 -9.94 5.23 2.09
N SER A 221 -10.98 6.04 1.96
CA SER A 221 -11.01 7.11 0.98
C SER A 221 -11.64 8.38 1.52
N GLY A 222 -10.96 9.51 1.29
CA GLY A 222 -11.40 10.83 1.73
C GLY A 222 -11.24 11.90 0.65
N ILE A 223 -11.98 12.99 0.78
CA ILE A 223 -11.95 14.13 -0.15
C ILE A 223 -11.22 15.30 0.50
N LYS A 224 -10.35 15.97 -0.26
CA LYS A 224 -9.66 17.17 0.19
C LYS A 224 -10.63 18.35 0.31
N LYS A 225 -10.69 18.96 1.51
CA LYS A 225 -11.46 20.19 1.77
C LYS A 225 -11.01 21.37 0.92
#